data_AF-A0A662T9T9-F1
#
_entry.id   AF-A0A662T9T9-F1
#
_cell.length_a   1.000
_cell.length_b   1.000
_cell.length_c   1.000
_cell.angle_alpha   90.00
_cell.angle_beta   90.00
_cell.angle_gamma   90.00
#
_symmetry.space_group_name_H-M   'P 1'
#
loop_
_entity.id
_entity.type
_entity.pdbx_description
1 polymer ?
#
loop_
_entity_poly.entity_id
_entity_poly.type
_entity_poly.pdbx_seq_one_letter_code
_entity_poly.pdbx_strand_id
1 'polypeptide(L)'
;AYTIYYGHQYFREYIQALFIRGTSYVDIYRDIEVEDGVRYRVLAGVYTTKRINTSRKRAIRRRVFKVLDKYNGRSNDEFLKAAIYGVIDAEIGSVARKIYPIRWVGIQKMKVVKL
;
A
#
# COMPACT_ATOMS: atom_id res chain seq x y z
N ALA A 1 23.08 -1.98 -21.63
CA ALA A 1 22.77 -2.46 -20.27
C ALA A 1 21.25 -2.60 -20.15
N TYR A 2 20.75 -3.75 -19.68
CA TYR A 2 19.32 -3.96 -19.42
C TYR A 2 19.03 -3.64 -17.95
N THR A 3 18.03 -2.79 -17.71
CA THR A 3 17.64 -2.38 -16.35
C THR A 3 16.30 -3.01 -16.01
N ILE A 4 16.23 -3.63 -14.84
CA ILE A 4 14.98 -4.16 -14.28
C ILE A 4 14.55 -3.33 -13.07
N TYR A 5 13.24 -3.25 -12.86
CA TYR A 5 12.69 -2.58 -11.70
C TYR A 5 12.93 -3.42 -10.43
N TYR A 6 13.62 -2.85 -9.43
CA TYR A 6 13.93 -3.54 -8.17
C TYR A 6 13.04 -3.11 -6.99
N GLY A 7 12.61 -1.85 -6.97
CA GLY A 7 11.83 -1.30 -5.87
C GLY A 7 11.82 0.23 -5.84
N HIS A 8 10.90 0.78 -5.06
CA HIS A 8 10.86 2.19 -4.70
C HIS A 8 10.46 2.34 -3.23
N GLN A 9 10.85 3.45 -2.64
CA GLN A 9 10.44 3.81 -1.29
C GLN A 9 10.30 5.32 -1.17
N TYR A 10 9.48 5.75 -0.24
CA TYR A 10 9.42 7.16 0.11
C TYR A 10 10.66 7.61 0.88
N PHE A 11 10.94 8.90 0.74
CA PHE A 11 11.93 9.58 1.56
C PHE A 11 11.54 9.54 3.04
N ARG A 12 12.55 9.46 3.89
CA ARG A 12 12.35 9.33 5.35
C ARG A 12 11.63 10.56 5.89
N GLU A 13 11.98 11.73 5.39
CA GLU A 13 11.43 13.03 5.76
C GLU A 13 9.94 13.09 5.43
N TYR A 14 9.55 12.56 4.27
CA TYR A 14 8.15 12.47 3.86
C TYR A 14 7.36 11.54 4.77
N ILE A 15 7.90 10.35 5.09
CA ILE A 15 7.27 9.41 6.01
C ILE A 15 7.10 10.05 7.39
N GLN A 16 8.12 10.73 7.91
CA GLN A 16 8.06 11.39 9.21
C GLN A 16 7.02 12.50 9.25
N ALA A 17 6.89 13.30 8.19
CA ALA A 17 5.85 14.33 8.07
C ALA A 17 4.41 13.74 8.07
N LEU A 18 4.25 12.48 7.67
CA LEU A 18 2.96 11.79 7.71
C LEU A 18 2.57 11.30 9.12
N PHE A 19 3.53 11.13 10.04
CA PHE A 19 3.24 10.71 11.41
C PHE A 19 2.93 11.90 12.31
N ILE A 20 1.70 11.92 12.84
CA ILE A 20 1.23 12.98 13.75
C ILE A 20 0.78 12.38 15.06
N ARG A 21 1.14 13.02 16.18
CA ARG A 21 0.68 12.60 17.52
C ARG A 21 -0.85 12.67 17.61
N GLY A 22 -1.46 11.75 18.36
CA GLY A 22 -2.93 11.69 18.52
C GLY A 22 -3.69 11.11 17.32
N THR A 23 -2.99 10.65 16.29
CA THR A 23 -3.59 9.90 15.18
C THR A 23 -3.29 8.40 15.29
N SER A 24 -3.88 7.60 14.41
CA SER A 24 -3.54 6.19 14.26
C SER A 24 -3.02 5.90 12.86
N TYR A 25 -1.98 5.08 12.82
CA TYR A 25 -1.41 4.52 11.61
C TYR A 25 -1.78 3.04 11.51
N VAL A 26 -2.10 2.60 10.29
CA VAL A 26 -2.33 1.19 9.97
C VAL A 26 -1.31 0.80 8.91
N ASP A 27 -0.40 -0.08 9.33
CA ASP A 27 0.60 -0.75 8.51
C ASP A 27 0.01 -2.02 7.88
N ILE A 28 0.32 -2.20 6.59
CA ILE A 28 -0.22 -3.29 5.78
C ILE A 28 0.90 -3.80 4.89
N TYR A 29 1.40 -4.99 5.23
CA TYR A 29 2.37 -5.72 4.42
C TYR A 29 1.65 -6.80 3.64
N ARG A 30 1.86 -6.83 2.32
CA ARG A 30 1.32 -7.88 1.47
C ARG A 30 2.31 -8.26 0.38
N ASP A 31 2.40 -9.56 0.15
CA ASP A 31 3.17 -10.12 -0.95
C ASP A 31 2.21 -10.35 -2.12
N ILE A 32 2.61 -9.88 -3.30
CA ILE A 32 1.85 -9.94 -4.55
C ILE A 32 2.65 -10.76 -5.56
N GLU A 33 2.01 -11.77 -6.11
CA GLU A 33 2.55 -12.63 -7.16
C GLU A 33 1.98 -12.21 -8.50
N VAL A 34 2.86 -11.78 -9.40
CA VAL A 34 2.52 -11.34 -10.76
C VAL A 34 2.67 -12.55 -11.71
N GLU A 35 2.01 -12.53 -12.88
CA GLU A 35 2.03 -13.65 -13.84
C GLU A 35 3.45 -14.10 -14.23
N ASP A 36 4.39 -13.16 -14.29
CA ASP A 36 5.79 -13.42 -14.65
C ASP A 36 6.60 -14.16 -13.57
N GLY A 37 5.94 -14.68 -12.52
CA GLY A 37 6.59 -15.38 -11.40
C GLY A 37 7.32 -14.47 -10.41
N VAL A 38 7.29 -13.15 -10.66
CA VAL A 38 7.92 -12.14 -9.81
C VAL A 38 7.07 -11.89 -8.56
N ARG A 39 7.72 -11.94 -7.39
CA ARG A 39 7.10 -11.65 -6.10
C ARG A 39 7.47 -10.26 -5.63
N TYR A 40 6.47 -9.41 -5.43
CA TYR A 40 6.64 -8.08 -4.85
C TYR A 40 6.13 -8.05 -3.41
N ARG A 41 6.89 -7.43 -2.51
CA ARG A 41 6.43 -7.07 -1.17
C ARG A 41 6.06 -5.59 -1.13
N VAL A 42 4.79 -5.32 -0.86
CA VAL A 42 4.21 -3.99 -0.78
C VAL A 42 3.96 -3.63 0.68
N LEU A 43 4.43 -2.46 1.08
CA LEU A 43 4.07 -1.79 2.33
C LEU A 43 3.13 -0.62 2.00
N ALA A 44 1.84 -0.80 2.30
CA ALA A 44 0.86 0.27 2.25
C ALA A 44 0.65 0.88 3.64
N GLY A 45 0.56 2.21 3.68
CA GLY A 45 0.31 2.98 4.88
C GLY A 45 -1.01 3.72 4.82
N VAL A 46 -1.86 3.55 5.84
CA VAL A 46 -3.12 4.30 5.99
C VAL A 46 -3.06 5.18 7.23
N TYR A 47 -3.24 6.49 7.05
CA TYR A 47 -3.11 7.50 8.10
C TYR A 47 -4.45 8.12 8.43
N THR A 48 -4.97 7.81 9.61
CA THR A 48 -6.29 8.27 10.06
C THR A 48 -6.24 9.68 10.65
N THR A 49 -7.37 10.37 10.66
CA THR A 49 -7.45 11.74 11.22
C THR A 49 -7.39 11.78 12.75
N LYS A 50 -7.82 10.73 13.45
CA LYS A 50 -7.78 10.62 14.92
C LYS A 50 -7.45 9.18 15.34
N ARG A 51 -7.20 8.94 16.62
CA ARG A 51 -7.06 7.58 17.15
C ARG A 51 -8.29 6.73 16.85
N ILE A 52 -8.05 5.50 16.40
CA ILE A 52 -9.10 4.51 16.12
C ILE A 52 -8.91 3.26 16.96
N ASN A 53 -10.01 2.56 17.25
CA ASN A 53 -10.00 1.29 17.98
C ASN A 53 -9.32 0.17 17.16
N THR A 54 -8.92 -0.89 17.85
CA THR A 54 -8.27 -2.07 17.24
C THR A 54 -9.16 -2.78 16.23
N SER A 55 -10.48 -2.81 16.47
CA SER A 55 -11.46 -3.41 15.55
C SER A 55 -11.50 -2.71 14.18
N ARG A 56 -11.53 -1.37 14.15
CA ARG A 56 -11.48 -0.60 12.89
C ARG A 56 -10.14 -0.75 12.19
N LYS A 57 -9.01 -0.79 12.93
CA LYS A 57 -7.68 -1.08 12.34
C LYS A 57 -7.68 -2.42 11.61
N ARG A 58 -8.20 -3.47 12.26
CA ARG A 58 -8.35 -4.81 11.66
C ARG A 58 -9.29 -4.80 10.46
N ALA A 59 -10.40 -4.04 10.52
CA ALA A 59 -11.34 -3.92 9.41
C ALA A 59 -10.70 -3.26 8.19
N ILE A 60 -9.95 -2.16 8.38
CA ILE A 60 -9.19 -1.50 7.30
C ILE A 60 -8.20 -2.48 6.70
N ARG A 61 -7.37 -3.13 7.52
CA ARG A 61 -6.37 -4.09 7.06
C ARG A 61 -6.97 -5.20 6.19
N ARG A 62 -8.09 -5.80 6.62
CA ARG A 62 -8.81 -6.85 5.85
C ARG A 62 -9.31 -6.34 4.50
N ARG A 63 -9.86 -5.12 4.44
CA ARG A 63 -10.37 -4.58 3.17
C ARG A 63 -9.25 -4.21 2.20
N VAL A 64 -8.14 -3.67 2.71
CA VAL A 64 -6.98 -3.36 1.87
C VAL A 64 -6.31 -4.62 1.35
N PHE A 65 -6.24 -5.70 2.14
CA PHE A 65 -5.78 -7.00 1.62
C PHE A 65 -6.61 -7.45 0.42
N LYS A 66 -7.94 -7.35 0.51
CA LYS A 66 -8.82 -7.66 -0.63
C LYS A 66 -8.57 -6.80 -1.86
N VAL A 67 -8.12 -5.54 -1.70
CA VAL A 67 -7.77 -4.67 -2.83
C VAL A 67 -6.45 -5.13 -3.44
N LEU A 68 -5.43 -5.34 -2.62
CA LEU A 68 -4.10 -5.78 -3.07
C LEU A 68 -4.14 -7.17 -3.71
N ASP A 69 -4.94 -8.09 -3.16
CA ASP A 69 -5.08 -9.46 -3.67
C ASP A 69 -5.69 -9.50 -5.09
N LYS A 70 -6.39 -8.46 -5.56
CA LYS A 70 -6.89 -8.35 -6.95
C LYS A 70 -5.78 -8.18 -7.99
N TYR A 71 -4.60 -7.76 -7.55
CA TYR A 71 -3.44 -7.56 -8.42
C TYR A 71 -2.57 -8.82 -8.52
N ASN A 72 -2.91 -9.88 -7.79
CA ASN A 72 -2.29 -11.19 -7.98
C ASN A 72 -2.66 -11.73 -9.36
N GLY A 73 -1.66 -12.20 -10.11
CA GLY A 73 -1.83 -12.74 -11.46
C GLY A 73 -2.19 -11.69 -12.50
N ARG A 74 -1.82 -10.42 -12.31
CA ARG A 74 -1.81 -9.43 -13.41
C ARG A 74 -0.45 -9.40 -14.09
N SER A 75 -0.39 -8.72 -15.24
CA SER A 75 0.87 -8.40 -15.92
C SER A 75 1.71 -7.43 -15.09
N ASN A 76 3.04 -7.61 -15.13
CA ASN A 76 3.99 -6.82 -14.34
C ASN A 76 3.94 -5.33 -14.67
N ASP A 77 3.89 -4.99 -15.96
CA ASP A 77 3.90 -3.59 -16.41
C ASP A 77 2.64 -2.85 -15.93
N GLU A 78 1.48 -3.51 -15.98
CA GLU A 78 0.21 -2.95 -15.50
C GLU A 78 0.27 -2.71 -13.98
N PHE A 79 0.76 -3.69 -13.22
CA PHE A 79 0.89 -3.58 -11.77
C PHE A 79 1.86 -2.46 -11.38
N LEU A 80 3.04 -2.38 -12.01
CA LEU A 80 4.03 -1.34 -11.74
C LEU A 80 3.50 0.05 -12.06
N LYS A 81 2.84 0.23 -13.20
CA LYS A 81 2.19 1.51 -13.56
C LYS A 81 1.13 1.89 -12.53
N ALA A 82 0.26 0.95 -12.14
CA ALA A 82 -0.78 1.22 -11.15
C ALA A 82 -0.21 1.60 -9.77
N ALA A 83 0.89 0.97 -9.36
CA ALA A 83 1.58 1.26 -8.10
C ALA A 83 2.29 2.62 -8.13
N ILE A 84 2.98 2.96 -9.22
CA ILE A 84 3.73 4.22 -9.35
C ILE A 84 2.80 5.42 -9.53
N TYR A 85 1.75 5.28 -10.34
CA TYR A 85 0.80 6.38 -10.60
C TYR A 85 -0.21 6.59 -9.47
N GLY A 86 -0.22 5.75 -8.43
CA GLY A 86 -1.10 5.91 -7.27
C GLY A 86 -2.56 5.50 -7.51
N VAL A 87 -2.84 4.70 -8.54
CA VAL A 87 -4.18 4.14 -8.79
C VAL A 87 -4.59 3.22 -7.63
N ILE A 88 -3.64 2.40 -7.16
CA ILE A 88 -3.83 1.52 -6.00
C ILE A 88 -4.13 2.35 -4.74
N ASP A 89 -3.41 3.46 -4.55
CA ASP A 89 -3.57 4.34 -3.39
C ASP A 89 -4.98 4.96 -3.34
N ALA A 90 -5.51 5.36 -4.50
CA ALA A 90 -6.86 5.87 -4.63
C ALA A 90 -7.94 4.82 -4.30
N GLU A 91 -7.77 3.57 -4.78
CA GLU A 91 -8.70 2.48 -4.46
C GLU A 91 -8.67 2.14 -2.96
N ILE A 92 -7.48 2.02 -2.38
CA ILE A 92 -7.28 1.81 -0.93
C ILE A 92 -7.96 2.93 -0.14
N GLY A 93 -7.76 4.19 -0.57
CA GLY A 93 -8.37 5.36 0.05
C GLY A 93 -9.89 5.31 0.03
N SER A 94 -10.50 4.98 -1.10
CA SER A 94 -11.95 4.84 -1.25
C SER A 94 -12.52 3.78 -0.30
N VAL A 95 -11.90 2.60 -0.28
CA VAL A 95 -12.35 1.47 0.53
C VAL A 95 -12.20 1.73 2.03
N ALA A 96 -11.11 2.40 2.41
CA ALA A 96 -10.81 2.68 3.80
C ALA A 96 -11.65 3.86 4.34
N ARG A 97 -11.94 4.88 3.51
CA ARG A 97 -12.85 6.00 3.86
C ARG A 97 -14.26 5.52 4.22
N LYS A 98 -14.73 4.41 3.63
CA LYS A 98 -16.01 3.76 4.00
C LYS A 98 -16.04 3.23 5.44
N ILE A 99 -14.89 3.04 6.09
CA ILE A 99 -14.81 2.61 7.50
C ILE A 99 -14.64 3.81 8.42
N TYR A 100 -13.70 4.69 8.07
CA TYR A 100 -13.31 5.82 8.88
C TYR A 100 -12.68 6.92 8.01
N PRO A 101 -12.87 8.21 8.30
CA PRO A 101 -12.21 9.30 7.58
C PRO A 101 -10.69 9.21 7.70
N ILE A 102 -10.01 9.25 6.56
CA ILE A 102 -8.56 9.08 6.44
C ILE A 102 -7.97 10.35 5.86
N ARG A 103 -6.80 10.72 6.38
CA ARG A 103 -6.05 11.91 5.96
C ARG A 103 -5.22 11.63 4.73
N TRP A 104 -4.48 10.53 4.74
CA TRP A 104 -3.55 10.18 3.69
C TRP A 104 -3.40 8.66 3.56
N VAL A 105 -3.17 8.18 2.34
CA VAL A 105 -2.96 6.78 1.99
C VAL A 105 -1.89 6.70 0.92
N GLY A 106 -1.05 5.67 0.99
CA GLY A 106 -0.29 5.25 -0.17
C GLY A 106 0.70 4.12 0.09
N ILE A 107 1.31 3.63 -0.99
CA ILE A 107 2.39 2.64 -0.96
C ILE A 107 3.68 3.34 -0.53
N GLN A 108 4.15 3.04 0.69
CA GLN A 108 5.37 3.63 1.23
C GLN A 108 6.62 2.98 0.67
N LYS A 109 6.54 1.68 0.37
CA LYS A 109 7.67 0.87 -0.05
C LYS A 109 7.23 -0.33 -0.86
N MET A 110 7.93 -0.58 -1.95
CA MET A 110 7.81 -1.80 -2.73
C MET A 110 9.19 -2.39 -2.96
N LYS A 111 9.32 -3.71 -2.79
CA LYS A 111 10.56 -4.45 -3.05
C LYS A 111 10.26 -5.72 -3.83
N VAL A 112 11.14 -6.10 -4.73
CA VAL A 112 11.16 -7.46 -5.28
C VAL A 112 11.72 -8.41 -4.22
N VAL A 113 11.00 -9.50 -3.96
CA VAL A 113 11.40 -10.59 -3.06
C VAL A 113 12.01 -11.75 -3.85
N LYS A 114 11.44 -12.05 -5.01
CA LYS A 114 11.89 -13.10 -5.91
C LYS A 114 11.64 -12.66 -7.36
N LEU A 115 12.65 -12.85 -8.20
CA LEU A 115 12.55 -12.77 -9.66
C LEU A 115 12.28 -14.16 -10.23
#